data_AF-A0A7J4MUB5-F1
#
_entry.id   AF-A0A7J4MUB5-F1
#
_cell.length_a   1.000
_cell.length_b   1.000
_cell.length_c   1.000
_cell.angle_alpha   90.00
_cell.angle_beta   90.00
_cell.angle_gamma   90.00
#
_symmetry.space_group_name_H-M   'P 1'
#
loop_
_entity.id
_entity.type
_entity.pdbx_description
1 polymer ?
#
loop_
_entity_poly.entity_id
_entity_poly.type
_entity_poly.pdbx_seq_one_letter_code
_entity_poly.pdbx_strand_id
1 'polypeptide(L)'
;MSRHIVMDLVFYGNSLNYDQGSGNYQELKKITKWDGRQYTLVSRYALRYSMLDTAEKVGLFELADASNLIKSGKGDSTVIQPATEFLLTGDILEYPEFDLFGYLITETTPQNFRTAPVKVGHAVSMTPFMYDAHFNANIGLANRMRKRHGEMKPNPFTAEEHETFYQYSIVVDVDSIGEIEIYIAEGSDVTVAEGKYKLEGIERVSSLNGEGLLIQLKKGRNKKEILQSEKVELLEFEKIDKVYRIRYRLKDEEKIKERIRSLLKTVMNLKRTIKARNEDLSPKLLVLGLYRDSPYRTFKDRIALLDEYTEEEYDEIEEQETDKGRILRVKHVTNKQRKPVFEVSGLDAETMEMDDVEEFVEKIFGEGELSEVAVFTDPAIELKRNSGD
;
A
#
# COMPACT_ATOMS: atom_id res chain seq x y z
N MET A 1 8.09 -23.26 6.69
CA MET A 1 6.67 -22.96 6.47
C MET A 1 6.60 -21.78 5.52
N SER A 2 5.59 -21.73 4.65
CA SER A 2 5.41 -20.64 3.70
C SER A 2 3.97 -20.11 3.77
N ARG A 3 3.81 -18.96 4.43
CA ARG A 3 2.54 -18.29 4.69
C ARG A 3 2.41 -17.05 3.81
N HIS A 4 1.30 -16.98 3.08
CA HIS A 4 0.98 -15.87 2.19
C HIS A 4 -0.45 -15.38 2.42
N ILE A 5 -0.61 -14.06 2.41
CA ILE A 5 -1.90 -13.39 2.33
C ILE A 5 -1.98 -12.70 0.97
N VAL A 6 -3.02 -12.99 0.19
CA VAL A 6 -3.25 -12.38 -1.12
C VAL A 6 -4.55 -11.62 -1.09
N MET A 7 -4.51 -10.34 -1.44
CA MET A 7 -5.66 -9.45 -1.52
C MET A 7 -5.80 -8.95 -2.95
N ASP A 8 -6.89 -9.26 -3.62
CA ASP A 8 -7.28 -8.64 -4.88
C ASP A 8 -8.43 -7.70 -4.62
N LEU A 9 -8.17 -6.40 -4.77
CA LEU A 9 -9.05 -5.34 -4.28
C LEU A 9 -9.59 -4.50 -5.41
N VAL A 10 -10.83 -4.06 -5.24
CA VAL A 10 -11.46 -3.01 -6.04
C VAL A 10 -11.85 -1.89 -5.11
N PHE A 11 -11.53 -0.64 -5.47
CA PHE A 11 -11.99 0.56 -4.77
C PHE A 11 -12.50 1.59 -5.77
N TYR A 12 -13.31 2.53 -5.31
CA TYR A 12 -13.82 3.62 -6.13
C TYR A 12 -12.98 4.89 -5.90
N GLY A 13 -12.67 5.66 -6.94
CA GLY A 13 -11.93 6.91 -6.73
C GLY A 13 -11.86 7.81 -7.95
N ASN A 14 -11.39 9.04 -7.73
CA ASN A 14 -11.31 10.06 -8.78
C ASN A 14 -9.89 10.60 -8.96
N SER A 15 -9.36 10.50 -10.19
CA SER A 15 -8.20 11.28 -10.63
C SER A 15 -7.00 11.20 -9.68
N LEU A 16 -6.58 9.96 -9.41
CA LEU A 16 -5.74 9.61 -8.28
C LEU A 16 -4.25 9.96 -8.48
N ASN A 17 -3.87 10.53 -9.62
CA ASN A 17 -2.47 10.70 -9.98
C ASN A 17 -2.28 11.85 -10.97
N TYR A 18 -2.02 13.04 -10.43
CA TYR A 18 -1.49 14.14 -11.22
C TYR A 18 0.01 14.26 -11.01
N ASP A 19 0.78 14.00 -12.05
CA ASP A 19 2.17 14.43 -12.10
C ASP A 19 2.25 15.84 -12.73
N GLN A 20 3.43 16.45 -12.68
CA GLN A 20 3.69 17.67 -13.44
C GLN A 20 3.64 17.32 -14.94
N GLY A 21 2.47 17.50 -15.56
CA GLY A 21 2.29 17.36 -17.00
C GLY A 21 2.98 18.47 -17.79
N SER A 22 2.75 18.51 -19.11
CA SER A 22 3.34 19.54 -19.97
C SER A 22 2.65 20.89 -19.77
N GLY A 23 3.32 21.82 -19.09
CA GLY A 23 2.86 23.20 -18.91
C GLY A 23 1.58 23.30 -18.07
N ASN A 24 0.51 23.83 -18.66
CA ASN A 24 -0.78 24.04 -18.01
C ASN A 24 -1.75 22.85 -18.12
N TYR A 25 -1.23 21.67 -18.49
CA TYR A 25 -2.02 20.47 -18.65
C TYR A 25 -1.67 19.45 -17.56
N GLN A 26 -2.66 19.07 -16.75
CA GLN A 26 -2.51 18.08 -15.70
C GLN A 26 -3.08 16.74 -16.20
N GLU A 27 -2.19 15.91 -16.73
CA GLU A 27 -2.54 14.61 -17.29
C GLU A 27 -2.58 13.52 -16.21
N LEU A 28 -3.49 12.56 -16.37
CA LEU A 28 -3.49 11.31 -15.62
C LEU A 28 -2.52 10.30 -16.26
N LYS A 29 -1.82 9.49 -15.46
CA LYS A 29 -1.05 8.36 -16.03
C LYS A 29 -2.01 7.34 -16.61
N LYS A 30 -1.75 6.93 -17.85
CA LYS A 30 -2.59 6.00 -18.60
C LYS A 30 -1.77 4.82 -19.10
N ILE A 31 -2.43 3.69 -19.32
CA ILE A 31 -1.90 2.53 -20.04
C ILE A 31 -2.88 2.11 -21.12
N THR A 32 -2.38 1.57 -22.22
CA THR A 32 -3.23 0.99 -23.28
C THR A 32 -3.33 -0.52 -23.03
N LYS A 33 -4.55 -1.05 -22.93
CA LYS A 33 -4.78 -2.49 -22.81
C LYS A 33 -4.94 -3.14 -24.20
N TRP A 34 -5.07 -4.46 -24.22
CA TRP A 34 -5.17 -5.26 -25.46
C TRP A 34 -6.37 -4.90 -26.34
N ASP A 35 -7.43 -4.33 -25.75
CA ASP A 35 -8.63 -3.83 -26.42
C ASP A 35 -8.39 -2.52 -27.20
N GLY A 36 -7.16 -1.99 -27.15
CA GLY A 36 -6.77 -0.73 -27.80
C GLY A 36 -7.26 0.53 -27.06
N ARG A 37 -7.92 0.38 -25.90
CA ARG A 37 -8.45 1.50 -25.12
C ARG A 37 -7.45 1.92 -24.05
N GLN A 38 -7.53 3.19 -23.66
CA GLN A 38 -6.71 3.75 -22.59
C GLN A 38 -7.40 3.61 -21.23
N TYR A 39 -6.63 3.27 -20.21
CA TYR A 39 -7.09 3.12 -18.82
C TYR A 39 -6.17 3.96 -17.93
N THR A 40 -6.73 4.64 -16.95
CA THR A 40 -5.96 5.34 -15.91
C THR A 40 -5.26 4.36 -14.96
N LEU A 41 -4.05 4.73 -14.53
CA LEU A 41 -3.20 3.90 -13.68
C LEU A 41 -2.68 4.68 -12.49
N VAL A 42 -2.86 4.13 -11.29
CA VAL A 42 -2.17 4.56 -10.07
C VAL A 42 -0.95 3.70 -9.86
N SER A 43 0.21 4.35 -9.77
CA SER A 43 1.46 3.60 -9.60
C SER A 43 1.51 2.89 -8.24
N ARG A 44 2.11 1.70 -8.17
CA ARG A 44 2.37 1.01 -6.90
C ARG A 44 3.15 1.86 -5.89
N TYR A 45 4.04 2.72 -6.36
CA TYR A 45 4.77 3.67 -5.51
C TYR A 45 3.83 4.70 -4.87
N ALA A 46 2.85 5.18 -5.63
CA ALA A 46 1.85 6.12 -5.13
C ALA A 46 0.91 5.44 -4.11
N LEU A 47 0.53 4.18 -4.34
CA LEU A 47 -0.23 3.40 -3.36
C LEU A 47 0.58 3.14 -2.08
N ARG A 48 1.84 2.69 -2.20
CA ARG A 48 2.75 2.51 -1.06
C ARG A 48 2.87 3.80 -0.25
N TYR A 49 3.08 4.94 -0.91
CA TYR A 49 3.12 6.23 -0.24
C TYR A 49 1.82 6.52 0.52
N SER A 50 0.66 6.32 -0.12
CA SER A 50 -0.64 6.50 0.53
C SER A 50 -0.85 5.56 1.73
N MET A 51 -0.36 4.32 1.65
CA MET A 51 -0.41 3.37 2.77
C MET A 51 0.42 3.88 3.96
N LEU A 52 1.66 4.32 3.72
CA LEU A 52 2.51 4.87 4.78
C LEU A 52 1.92 6.14 5.39
N ASP A 53 1.49 7.08 4.56
CA ASP A 53 0.88 8.35 5.01
C ASP A 53 -0.43 8.12 5.78
N THR A 54 -1.27 7.19 5.34
CA THR A 54 -2.50 6.82 6.07
C THR A 54 -2.13 6.19 7.41
N ALA A 55 -1.28 5.16 7.40
CA ALA A 55 -0.90 4.42 8.60
C ALA A 55 -0.26 5.31 9.67
N GLU A 56 0.60 6.25 9.28
CA GLU A 56 1.19 7.23 10.18
C GLU A 56 0.11 8.14 10.80
N LYS A 57 -0.77 8.71 9.97
CA LYS A 57 -1.82 9.64 10.42
C LYS A 57 -2.84 9.01 11.37
N VAL A 58 -3.14 7.72 11.17
CA VAL A 58 -4.05 6.99 12.06
C VAL A 58 -3.34 6.31 13.24
N GLY A 59 -2.02 6.49 13.37
CA GLY A 59 -1.23 5.96 14.50
C GLY A 59 -1.00 4.45 14.44
N LEU A 60 -1.09 3.83 13.26
CA LEU A 60 -0.84 2.40 13.05
C LEU A 60 0.63 2.07 12.82
N PHE A 61 1.38 2.95 12.14
CA PHE A 61 2.82 2.79 11.89
C PHE A 61 3.61 3.95 12.50
N GLU A 62 4.73 3.60 13.11
CA GLU A 62 5.79 4.55 13.44
C GLU A 62 6.79 4.58 12.27
N LEU A 63 6.92 5.73 11.61
CA LEU A 63 7.89 5.94 10.54
C LEU A 63 9.23 6.41 11.12
N ALA A 64 10.33 6.11 10.43
CA ALA A 64 11.65 6.48 10.89
C ALA A 64 11.88 7.99 10.81
N ASP A 65 12.38 8.54 11.91
CA ASP A 65 12.76 9.94 11.96
C ASP A 65 13.93 10.25 11.00
N ALA A 66 14.03 11.51 10.60
CA ALA A 66 15.09 11.99 9.72
C ALA A 66 16.50 11.70 10.27
N SER A 67 16.69 11.57 11.58
CA SER A 67 17.94 11.17 12.22
C SER A 67 18.42 9.77 11.82
N ASN A 68 17.51 8.87 11.43
CA ASN A 68 17.83 7.52 10.97
C ASN A 68 18.04 7.43 9.44
N LEU A 69 17.96 8.57 8.73
CA LEU A 69 18.09 8.66 7.29
C LEU A 69 19.36 9.43 6.89
N ILE A 70 19.98 8.98 5.81
CA ILE A 70 21.20 9.59 5.28
C ILE A 70 21.08 9.86 3.78
N LYS A 71 21.87 10.83 3.32
CA LYS A 71 22.11 11.07 1.90
C LYS A 71 23.33 10.26 1.46
N SER A 72 23.18 9.50 0.38
CA SER A 72 24.25 8.69 -0.22
C SER A 72 24.36 9.00 -1.71
N GLY A 73 25.58 9.12 -2.24
CA GLY A 73 25.85 9.46 -3.64
C GLY A 73 26.62 10.77 -3.82
N LYS A 74 26.80 11.19 -5.08
CA LYS A 74 27.50 12.43 -5.46
C LYS A 74 26.65 13.25 -6.43
N GLY A 75 26.61 14.57 -6.24
CA GLY A 75 25.90 15.50 -7.12
C GLY A 75 24.42 15.18 -7.25
N ASP A 76 23.91 15.21 -8.47
CA ASP A 76 22.48 15.00 -8.79
C ASP A 76 22.03 13.53 -8.61
N SER A 77 22.95 12.59 -8.38
CA SER A 77 22.63 11.17 -8.13
C SER A 77 22.56 10.84 -6.63
N THR A 78 22.31 11.82 -5.78
CA THR A 78 22.18 11.61 -4.33
C THR A 78 20.82 10.99 -4.01
N VAL A 79 20.83 9.83 -3.34
CA VAL A 79 19.64 9.12 -2.85
C VAL A 79 19.49 9.30 -1.33
N ILE A 80 18.25 9.19 -0.84
CA ILE A 80 17.95 9.10 0.59
C ILE A 80 17.76 7.61 0.93
N GLN A 81 18.44 7.15 1.97
CA GLN A 81 18.41 5.75 2.41
C GLN A 81 18.55 5.65 3.94
N PRO A 82 18.24 4.49 4.55
CA PRO A 82 18.49 4.28 5.97
C PRO A 82 19.98 4.37 6.31
N ALA A 83 20.30 4.83 7.52
CA ALA A 83 21.67 4.86 8.02
C ALA A 83 22.25 3.45 8.15
N THR A 84 23.55 3.28 7.88
CA THR A 84 24.19 1.95 8.01
C THR A 84 24.30 1.51 9.47
N GLU A 85 24.50 2.43 10.42
CA GLU A 85 24.42 2.13 11.86
C GLU A 85 23.11 1.45 12.23
N PHE A 86 22.01 2.05 11.79
CA PHE A 86 20.65 1.60 12.02
C PHE A 86 20.33 0.23 11.42
N LEU A 87 20.97 -0.12 10.29
CA LEU A 87 20.95 -1.46 9.74
C LEU A 87 21.73 -2.44 10.65
N LEU A 88 22.96 -2.09 11.03
CA LEU A 88 23.87 -2.99 11.76
C LEU A 88 23.41 -3.30 13.18
N THR A 89 22.77 -2.36 13.86
CA THR A 89 22.17 -2.59 15.19
C THR A 89 20.93 -3.48 15.12
N GLY A 90 20.27 -3.54 13.96
CA GLY A 90 18.99 -4.18 13.77
C GLY A 90 17.78 -3.30 14.13
N ASP A 91 17.98 -2.06 14.58
CA ASP A 91 16.89 -1.13 14.93
C ASP A 91 15.96 -0.84 13.74
N ILE A 92 16.48 -0.96 12.51
CA ILE A 92 15.67 -0.85 11.29
C ILE A 92 14.45 -1.78 11.28
N LEU A 93 14.54 -2.94 11.94
CA LEU A 93 13.43 -3.88 12.06
C LEU A 93 12.27 -3.32 12.88
N GLU A 94 12.46 -2.30 13.70
CA GLU A 94 11.38 -1.73 14.52
C GLU A 94 10.36 -0.93 13.72
N TYR A 95 10.74 -0.49 12.52
CA TYR A 95 9.95 0.41 11.69
C TYR A 95 9.22 -0.38 10.60
N PRO A 96 7.87 -0.44 10.65
CA PRO A 96 7.08 -1.22 9.70
C PRO A 96 7.32 -0.84 8.23
N GLU A 97 7.68 0.41 7.95
CA GLU A 97 7.92 0.86 6.57
C GLU A 97 9.08 0.14 5.87
N PHE A 98 10.13 -0.17 6.62
CA PHE A 98 11.32 -0.88 6.11
C PHE A 98 11.11 -2.38 6.20
N ASP A 99 10.48 -2.84 7.27
CA ASP A 99 10.19 -4.25 7.43
C ASP A 99 9.22 -4.76 6.34
N LEU A 100 8.10 -4.07 6.13
CA LEU A 100 7.04 -4.48 5.20
C LEU A 100 7.33 -4.14 3.74
N PHE A 101 7.96 -2.99 3.46
CA PHE A 101 8.14 -2.52 2.09
C PHE A 101 9.60 -2.53 1.60
N GLY A 102 10.54 -3.00 2.41
CA GLY A 102 11.93 -3.17 2.05
C GLY A 102 12.69 -1.85 1.86
N TYR A 103 13.97 -1.98 1.52
CA TYR A 103 14.90 -0.87 1.35
C TYR A 103 16.12 -1.27 0.53
N LEU A 104 16.91 -0.28 0.13
CA LEU A 104 18.19 -0.43 -0.55
C LEU A 104 19.21 0.52 0.07
N ILE A 105 20.36 0.00 0.48
CA ILE A 105 21.46 0.78 1.09
C ILE A 105 22.68 0.63 0.19
N THR A 106 22.98 1.68 -0.59
CA THR A 106 24.00 1.65 -1.64
C THR A 106 25.42 1.88 -1.14
N GLU A 107 25.60 2.30 0.11
CA GLU A 107 26.93 2.69 0.63
C GLU A 107 27.75 1.52 1.17
N THR A 108 27.09 0.38 1.42
CA THR A 108 27.73 -0.83 1.94
C THR A 108 28.32 -1.66 0.81
N THR A 109 29.38 -2.42 1.12
CA THR A 109 29.96 -3.42 0.22
C THR A 109 30.01 -4.77 0.95
N PRO A 110 29.28 -5.80 0.49
CA PRO A 110 28.30 -5.78 -0.61
C PRO A 110 27.10 -4.88 -0.32
N GLN A 111 26.37 -4.51 -1.38
CA GLN A 111 25.18 -3.67 -1.25
C GLN A 111 24.09 -4.40 -0.48
N ASN A 112 23.60 -3.80 0.60
CA ASN A 112 22.52 -4.36 1.39
C ASN A 112 21.17 -3.93 0.84
N PHE A 113 20.25 -4.89 0.74
CA PHE A 113 18.87 -4.65 0.35
C PHE A 113 17.95 -5.61 1.08
N ARG A 114 16.70 -5.19 1.22
CA ARG A 114 15.61 -6.03 1.69
C ARG A 114 14.53 -6.05 0.62
N THR A 115 14.24 -7.24 0.09
CA THR A 115 13.06 -7.44 -0.74
C THR A 115 11.81 -7.21 0.10
N ALA A 116 10.87 -6.42 -0.41
CA ALA A 116 9.62 -6.14 0.29
C ALA A 116 8.80 -7.42 0.56
N PRO A 117 8.50 -7.76 1.83
CA PRO A 117 7.51 -8.78 2.15
C PRO A 117 6.13 -8.46 1.56
N VAL A 118 5.73 -7.20 1.59
CA VAL A 118 4.47 -6.69 1.02
C VAL A 118 4.69 -6.19 -0.41
N LYS A 119 4.09 -6.88 -1.37
CA LYS A 119 4.19 -6.57 -2.81
C LYS A 119 2.87 -5.96 -3.28
N VAL A 120 2.91 -4.71 -3.73
CA VAL A 120 1.73 -3.97 -4.20
C VAL A 120 1.75 -3.82 -5.72
N GLY A 121 0.64 -4.19 -6.37
CA GLY A 121 0.42 -4.01 -7.80
C GLY A 121 0.04 -2.58 -8.17
N HIS A 122 0.03 -2.28 -9.47
CA HIS A 122 -0.56 -1.04 -9.97
C HIS A 122 -2.09 -1.10 -9.86
N ALA A 123 -2.72 0.00 -9.41
CA ALA A 123 -4.17 0.16 -9.56
C ALA A 123 -4.47 0.59 -10.98
N VAL A 124 -5.36 -0.12 -11.65
CA VAL A 124 -5.77 0.18 -13.02
C VAL A 124 -7.28 0.33 -13.02
N SER A 125 -7.80 1.34 -13.71
CA SER A 125 -9.24 1.48 -13.87
C SER A 125 -9.86 0.26 -14.55
N MET A 126 -11.09 -0.02 -14.14
CA MET A 126 -11.92 -1.09 -14.71
C MET A 126 -12.66 -0.61 -15.96
N THR A 127 -12.90 0.69 -16.10
CA THR A 127 -13.47 1.30 -17.31
C THR A 127 -12.42 2.06 -18.13
N PRO A 128 -12.63 2.19 -19.45
CA PRO A 128 -11.80 3.03 -20.30
C PRO A 128 -11.89 4.51 -19.92
N PHE A 129 -10.76 5.21 -20.02
CA PHE A 129 -10.71 6.65 -19.93
C PHE A 129 -11.30 7.31 -21.19
N MET A 130 -12.26 8.22 -21.00
CA MET A 130 -13.01 8.86 -22.08
C MET A 130 -12.55 10.30 -22.39
N TYR A 131 -11.35 10.69 -21.94
CA TYR A 131 -10.78 12.04 -22.13
C TYR A 131 -11.57 13.17 -21.47
N ASP A 132 -12.29 12.86 -20.39
CA ASP A 132 -12.94 13.86 -19.57
C ASP A 132 -11.90 14.79 -18.95
N ALA A 133 -12.14 16.09 -19.08
CA ALA A 133 -11.27 17.12 -18.55
C ALA A 133 -12.07 18.38 -18.23
N HIS A 134 -11.63 19.11 -17.21
CA HIS A 134 -12.20 20.41 -16.86
C HIS A 134 -11.17 21.54 -16.99
N PHE A 135 -11.67 22.76 -17.16
CA PHE A 135 -10.85 23.98 -17.22
C PHE A 135 -10.91 24.73 -15.90
N ASN A 136 -9.74 25.07 -15.36
CA ASN A 136 -9.61 25.84 -14.14
C ASN A 136 -8.87 27.15 -14.39
N ALA A 137 -9.23 28.18 -13.65
CA ALA A 137 -8.49 29.43 -13.60
C ALA A 137 -8.66 30.11 -12.24
N ASN A 138 -7.63 30.82 -11.80
CA ASN A 138 -7.65 31.57 -10.54
C ASN A 138 -8.41 32.90 -10.69
N ILE A 139 -9.70 32.84 -11.04
CA ILE A 139 -10.54 34.00 -11.33
C ILE A 139 -10.68 34.92 -10.11
N GLY A 140 -10.82 34.34 -8.91
CA GLY A 140 -10.94 35.13 -7.67
C GLY A 140 -9.72 36.02 -7.40
N LEU A 141 -8.51 35.49 -7.61
CA LEU A 141 -7.26 36.26 -7.50
C LEU A 141 -7.16 37.33 -8.60
N ALA A 142 -7.48 36.97 -9.84
CA ALA A 142 -7.49 37.91 -10.95
C ALA A 142 -8.45 39.08 -10.69
N ASN A 143 -9.65 38.81 -10.17
CA ASN A 143 -10.63 39.84 -9.80
C ASN A 143 -10.13 40.81 -8.73
N ARG A 144 -9.39 40.32 -7.72
CA ARG A 144 -8.78 41.19 -6.71
C ARG A 144 -7.69 42.08 -7.30
N MET A 145 -6.85 41.52 -8.17
CA MET A 145 -5.82 42.28 -8.87
C MET A 145 -6.41 43.33 -9.82
N ARG A 146 -7.52 43.01 -10.50
CA ARG A 146 -8.19 43.94 -11.42
C ARG A 146 -8.57 45.27 -10.79
N LYS A 147 -9.00 45.23 -9.53
CA LYS A 147 -9.38 46.43 -8.75
C LYS A 147 -8.21 47.39 -8.51
N ARG A 148 -6.98 46.90 -8.51
CA ARG A 148 -5.77 47.69 -8.23
C ARG A 148 -4.92 47.98 -9.47
N HIS A 149 -4.87 47.04 -10.42
CA HIS A 149 -3.89 47.04 -11.50
C HIS A 149 -4.50 47.04 -12.92
N GLY A 150 -5.83 47.16 -13.06
CA GLY A 150 -6.49 47.19 -14.37
C GLY A 150 -6.75 45.79 -14.96
N GLU A 151 -6.91 45.68 -16.28
CA GLU A 151 -7.26 44.40 -16.92
C GLU A 151 -6.20 43.32 -16.61
N MET A 152 -6.66 42.18 -16.09
CA MET A 152 -5.81 41.02 -15.77
C MET A 152 -6.47 39.76 -16.32
N LYS A 153 -5.73 38.96 -17.09
CA LYS A 153 -6.20 37.68 -17.62
C LYS A 153 -5.54 36.54 -16.84
N PRO A 154 -6.31 35.73 -16.07
CA PRO A 154 -5.73 34.57 -15.40
C PRO A 154 -5.26 33.56 -16.44
N ASN A 155 -4.14 32.88 -16.16
CA ASN A 155 -3.67 31.79 -16.98
C ASN A 155 -4.48 30.52 -16.66
N PRO A 156 -5.32 30.00 -17.57
CA PRO A 156 -6.09 28.79 -17.31
C PRO A 156 -5.23 27.54 -17.41
N PHE A 157 -5.61 26.51 -16.67
CA PHE A 157 -5.04 25.18 -16.77
C PHE A 157 -6.16 24.15 -16.95
N THR A 158 -5.82 23.04 -17.59
CA THR A 158 -6.75 21.93 -17.83
C THR A 158 -6.31 20.75 -16.98
N ALA A 159 -7.26 20.06 -16.36
CA ALA A 159 -6.99 18.83 -15.64
C ALA A 159 -7.92 17.73 -16.14
N GLU A 160 -7.34 16.58 -16.44
CA GLU A 160 -8.10 15.38 -16.76
C GLU A 160 -8.77 14.82 -15.52
N GLU A 161 -9.96 14.26 -15.72
CA GLU A 161 -10.72 13.61 -14.67
C GLU A 161 -11.16 12.20 -15.05
N HIS A 162 -11.04 11.27 -14.10
CA HIS A 162 -11.59 9.94 -14.29
C HIS A 162 -12.04 9.36 -12.95
N GLU A 163 -13.35 9.39 -12.74
CA GLU A 163 -14.03 8.81 -11.59
C GLU A 163 -14.52 7.40 -11.95
N THR A 164 -13.93 6.37 -11.34
CA THR A 164 -14.29 4.97 -11.64
C THR A 164 -13.76 4.00 -10.57
N PHE A 165 -14.06 2.72 -10.74
CA PHE A 165 -13.47 1.62 -10.00
C PHE A 165 -12.06 1.30 -10.49
N TYR A 166 -11.16 1.10 -9.54
CA TYR A 166 -9.77 0.72 -9.76
C TYR A 166 -9.50 -0.62 -9.11
N GLN A 167 -8.70 -1.44 -9.77
CA GLN A 167 -8.35 -2.76 -9.32
C GLN A 167 -6.83 -2.92 -9.14
N TYR A 168 -6.42 -3.50 -8.01
CA TYR A 168 -5.03 -3.85 -7.74
C TYR A 168 -4.93 -5.07 -6.82
N SER A 169 -3.70 -5.56 -6.63
CA SER A 169 -3.43 -6.70 -5.77
C SER A 169 -2.34 -6.38 -4.76
N ILE A 170 -2.41 -6.99 -3.59
CA ILE A 170 -1.38 -6.99 -2.55
C ILE A 170 -1.06 -8.44 -2.22
N VAL A 171 0.22 -8.80 -2.22
CA VAL A 171 0.71 -10.11 -1.76
C VAL A 171 1.64 -9.89 -0.58
N VAL A 172 1.32 -10.50 0.56
CA VAL A 172 2.10 -10.43 1.79
C VAL A 172 2.75 -11.79 2.00
N ASP A 173 4.09 -11.82 1.99
CA ASP A 173 4.88 -12.94 2.48
C ASP A 173 5.05 -12.79 4.00
N VAL A 174 4.28 -13.56 4.77
CA VAL A 174 4.16 -13.42 6.23
C VAL A 174 5.44 -13.86 6.93
N ASP A 175 6.13 -14.88 6.40
CA ASP A 175 7.32 -15.45 7.05
C ASP A 175 8.56 -14.57 6.89
N SER A 176 8.58 -13.71 5.85
CA SER A 176 9.67 -12.73 5.67
C SER A 176 9.59 -11.53 6.62
N ILE A 177 8.46 -11.29 7.29
CA ILE A 177 8.24 -10.12 8.16
C ILE A 177 8.99 -10.31 9.48
N GLY A 178 9.69 -9.27 9.92
CA GLY A 178 10.39 -9.27 11.21
C GLY A 178 11.77 -9.89 11.20
N GLU A 179 12.28 -10.40 10.07
CA GLU A 179 13.64 -10.93 9.94
C GLU A 179 14.45 -10.13 8.94
N ILE A 180 15.73 -9.84 9.19
CA ILE A 180 16.65 -9.24 8.20
C ILE A 180 17.95 -10.01 8.12
N GLU A 181 18.57 -9.94 6.93
CA GLU A 181 19.90 -10.48 6.68
C GLU A 181 20.81 -9.35 6.16
N ILE A 182 21.99 -9.26 6.76
CA ILE A 182 22.94 -8.18 6.54
C ILE A 182 24.28 -8.78 6.14
N TYR A 183 24.91 -8.21 5.11
CA TYR A 183 26.24 -8.57 4.66
C TYR A 183 27.14 -7.33 4.68
N ILE A 184 28.23 -7.36 5.44
CA ILE A 184 29.14 -6.21 5.50
C ILE A 184 30.61 -6.65 5.51
N ALA A 185 31.43 -6.06 4.63
CA ALA A 185 32.86 -6.33 4.60
C ALA A 185 33.63 -5.49 5.63
N GLU A 186 34.71 -6.05 6.17
CA GLU A 186 35.70 -5.31 6.96
C GLU A 186 36.21 -4.07 6.23
N GLY A 187 36.37 -2.98 6.96
CA GLY A 187 36.82 -1.70 6.41
C GLY A 187 35.78 -0.96 5.57
N SER A 188 34.54 -1.47 5.45
CA SER A 188 33.41 -0.76 4.86
C SER A 188 33.10 0.52 5.61
N ASP A 189 32.64 1.53 4.88
CA ASP A 189 32.19 2.77 5.48
C ASP A 189 30.83 2.55 6.15
N VAL A 190 30.74 2.97 7.41
CA VAL A 190 29.53 2.97 8.24
C VAL A 190 29.22 4.41 8.57
N THR A 191 28.08 4.91 8.08
CA THR A 191 27.59 6.24 8.43
C THR A 191 26.85 6.18 9.77
N VAL A 192 27.35 6.96 10.73
CA VAL A 192 26.71 7.24 12.03
C VAL A 192 26.35 8.73 12.09
N ALA A 193 25.58 9.16 13.09
CA ALA A 193 25.20 10.57 13.27
C ALA A 193 26.39 11.56 13.27
N GLU A 194 27.55 11.15 13.77
CA GLU A 194 28.80 11.94 13.86
C GLU A 194 29.66 11.91 12.57
N GLY A 195 29.16 11.26 11.51
CA GLY A 195 29.81 11.12 10.21
C GLY A 195 30.24 9.70 9.87
N LYS A 196 31.15 9.56 8.91
CA LYS A 196 31.57 8.23 8.41
C LYS A 196 32.73 7.64 9.22
N TYR A 197 32.58 6.38 9.62
CA TYR A 197 33.58 5.55 10.28
C TYR A 197 33.83 4.30 9.43
N LYS A 198 34.92 3.57 9.69
CA LYS A 198 35.19 2.26 9.07
C LYS A 198 34.91 1.14 10.04
N LEU A 199 34.35 0.05 9.54
CA LEU A 199 34.18 -1.19 10.30
C LEU A 199 35.55 -1.81 10.64
N GLU A 200 35.89 -1.90 11.92
CA GLU A 200 37.12 -2.55 12.43
C GLU A 200 36.88 -4.04 12.69
N GLY A 201 35.72 -4.40 13.28
CA GLY A 201 35.36 -5.78 13.57
C GLY A 201 33.95 -5.89 14.16
N ILE A 202 33.44 -7.12 14.20
CA ILE A 202 32.18 -7.46 14.88
C ILE A 202 32.44 -8.71 15.73
N GLU A 203 32.10 -8.63 17.02
CA GLU A 203 32.35 -9.70 17.99
C GLU A 203 31.05 -10.11 18.68
N ARG A 204 30.92 -11.41 18.99
CA ARG A 204 29.84 -11.88 19.88
C ARG A 204 30.16 -11.45 21.30
N VAL A 205 29.18 -10.86 21.95
CA VAL A 205 29.24 -10.46 23.36
C VAL A 205 28.06 -11.07 24.12
N SER A 206 28.33 -11.52 25.34
CA SER A 206 27.29 -11.91 26.28
C SER A 206 26.65 -10.64 26.87
N SER A 207 25.40 -10.37 26.52
CA SER A 207 24.59 -9.30 27.11
C SER A 207 23.63 -9.86 28.17
N LEU A 208 23.00 -8.99 28.95
CA LEU A 208 22.05 -9.34 30.02
C LEU A 208 20.86 -10.20 29.54
N ASN A 209 20.54 -10.14 28.24
CA ASN A 209 19.39 -10.81 27.60
C ASN A 209 19.79 -11.88 26.57
N GLY A 210 21.03 -12.38 26.58
CA GLY A 210 21.52 -13.44 25.67
C GLY A 210 22.80 -13.09 24.91
N GLU A 211 23.07 -13.81 23.82
CA GLU A 211 24.16 -13.48 22.88
C GLU A 211 23.77 -12.28 22.01
N GLY A 212 24.66 -11.31 21.86
CA GLY A 212 24.49 -10.16 20.98
C GLY A 212 25.79 -9.79 20.26
N LEU A 213 25.74 -8.74 19.44
CA LEU A 213 26.91 -8.26 18.69
C LEU A 213 27.42 -6.91 19.21
N LEU A 214 28.75 -6.81 19.34
CA LEU A 214 29.49 -5.57 19.51
C LEU A 214 30.14 -5.20 18.19
N ILE A 215 29.73 -4.05 17.65
CA ILE A 215 30.21 -3.51 16.37
C ILE A 215 31.27 -2.45 16.68
N GLN A 216 32.51 -2.71 16.25
CA GLN A 216 33.65 -1.82 16.47
C GLN A 216 33.90 -0.98 15.23
N LEU A 217 33.85 0.34 15.39
CA LEU A 217 34.05 1.34 14.34
C LEU A 217 35.26 2.21 14.63
N LYS A 218 35.94 2.66 13.57
CA LYS A 218 37.13 3.50 13.67
C LYS A 218 37.13 4.66 12.69
N LYS A 219 37.55 5.84 13.16
CA LYS A 219 37.80 7.04 12.35
C LYS A 219 39.12 7.67 12.77
N GLY A 220 40.20 7.36 12.04
CA GLY A 220 41.54 7.78 12.41
C GLY A 220 41.99 7.17 13.74
N ARG A 221 42.14 7.99 14.79
CA ARG A 221 42.45 7.54 16.17
C ARG A 221 41.20 7.32 17.01
N ASN A 222 40.03 7.81 16.59
CA ASN A 222 38.79 7.66 17.34
C ASN A 222 38.22 6.26 17.10
N LYS A 223 37.82 5.59 18.18
CA LYS A 223 37.07 4.33 18.16
C LYS A 223 35.67 4.58 18.69
N LYS A 224 34.68 3.90 18.13
CA LYS A 224 33.29 3.91 18.55
C LYS A 224 32.81 2.48 18.61
N GLU A 225 32.10 2.14 19.67
CA GLU A 225 31.52 0.82 19.88
C GLU A 225 30.01 0.97 19.91
N ILE A 226 29.32 0.10 19.16
CA ILE A 226 27.87 0.10 19.04
C ILE A 226 27.38 -1.31 19.35
N LEU A 227 26.36 -1.40 20.17
CA LEU A 227 25.73 -2.68 20.53
C LEU A 227 24.53 -2.94 19.63
N GLN A 228 24.29 -4.23 19.36
CA GLN A 228 23.02 -4.70 18.83
C GLN A 228 21.83 -4.19 19.67
N SER A 229 20.73 -3.87 18.99
CA SER A 229 19.47 -3.47 19.63
C SER A 229 18.91 -4.54 20.56
N GLU A 230 18.37 -4.12 21.70
CA GLU A 230 17.71 -5.04 22.63
C GLU A 230 16.41 -5.62 22.07
N LYS A 231 15.81 -4.98 21.05
CA LYS A 231 14.51 -5.39 20.47
C LYS A 231 14.63 -6.49 19.41
N VAL A 232 15.86 -6.83 19.00
CA VAL A 232 16.13 -7.92 18.05
C VAL A 232 16.94 -9.04 18.70
N GLU A 233 16.67 -10.28 18.30
CA GLU A 233 17.48 -11.44 18.60
C GLU A 233 18.43 -11.77 17.44
N LEU A 234 19.58 -12.34 17.78
CA LEU A 234 20.57 -12.79 16.82
C LEU A 234 20.29 -14.26 16.44
N LEU A 235 19.88 -14.49 15.19
CA LEU A 235 19.63 -15.84 14.67
C LEU A 235 20.92 -16.50 14.16
N GLU A 236 21.67 -15.78 13.33
CA GLU A 236 22.90 -16.28 12.71
C GLU A 236 23.96 -15.17 12.72
N PHE A 237 25.19 -15.54 13.05
CA PHE A 237 26.37 -14.68 12.87
C PHE A 237 27.55 -15.54 12.44
N GLU A 238 28.03 -15.26 11.24
CA GLU A 238 29.19 -15.92 10.65
C GLU A 238 30.11 -14.90 9.96
N LYS A 239 31.40 -15.22 9.93
CA LYS A 239 32.40 -14.47 9.17
C LYS A 239 32.93 -15.37 8.06
N ILE A 240 32.73 -14.94 6.82
CA ILE A 240 33.21 -15.62 5.62
C ILE A 240 34.30 -14.73 5.00
N ASP A 241 35.56 -15.14 5.16
CA ASP A 241 36.75 -14.35 4.79
C ASP A 241 36.74 -12.95 5.45
N LYS A 242 36.42 -11.90 4.68
CA LYS A 242 36.33 -10.51 5.16
C LYS A 242 34.91 -9.99 5.28
N VAL A 243 33.90 -10.83 5.07
CA VAL A 243 32.48 -10.44 5.09
C VAL A 243 31.80 -11.06 6.30
N TYR A 244 31.12 -10.23 7.07
CA TYR A 244 30.22 -10.66 8.13
C TYR A 244 28.83 -10.85 7.54
N ARG A 245 28.20 -11.98 7.86
CA ARG A 245 26.77 -12.24 7.63
C ARG A 245 26.07 -12.27 8.98
N ILE A 246 25.07 -11.42 9.13
CA ILE A 246 24.28 -11.26 10.35
C ILE A 246 22.82 -11.47 9.99
N ARG A 247 22.12 -12.32 10.74
CA ARG A 247 20.66 -12.45 10.65
C ARG A 247 20.03 -12.07 11.99
N TYR A 248 19.14 -11.08 11.93
CA TYR A 248 18.35 -10.64 13.07
C TYR A 248 16.87 -10.99 12.89
N ARG A 249 16.18 -11.21 14.00
CA ARG A 249 14.72 -11.32 14.08
C ARG A 249 14.17 -10.43 15.19
N LEU A 250 12.97 -9.90 15.02
CA LEU A 250 12.26 -9.23 16.09
C LEU A 250 11.93 -10.24 17.20
N LYS A 251 12.27 -9.89 18.44
CA LYS A 251 11.99 -10.76 19.61
C LYS A 251 10.50 -10.96 19.88
N ASP A 252 9.71 -9.94 19.55
CA ASP A 252 8.28 -9.92 19.85
C ASP A 252 7.48 -10.43 18.65
N GLU A 253 7.04 -11.69 18.72
CA GLU A 253 6.18 -12.28 17.69
C GLU A 253 4.79 -11.63 17.62
N GLU A 254 4.27 -11.10 18.73
CA GLU A 254 3.00 -10.39 18.70
C GLU A 254 3.15 -9.08 17.92
N LYS A 255 4.30 -8.41 18.00
CA LYS A 255 4.60 -7.24 17.16
C LYS A 255 4.55 -7.57 15.66
N ILE A 256 4.94 -8.78 15.26
CA ILE A 256 4.83 -9.23 13.85
C ILE A 256 3.35 -9.38 13.45
N LYS A 257 2.53 -10.01 14.30
CA LYS A 257 1.08 -10.13 14.06
C LYS A 257 0.41 -8.76 14.01
N GLU A 258 0.75 -7.88 14.95
CA GLU A 258 0.26 -6.50 14.98
C GLU A 258 0.61 -5.72 13.71
N ARG A 259 1.79 -5.92 13.12
CA ARG A 259 2.14 -5.30 11.84
C ARG A 259 1.22 -5.72 10.70
N ILE A 260 0.87 -7.00 10.66
CA ILE A 260 -0.04 -7.52 9.64
C ILE A 260 -1.44 -6.95 9.87
N ARG A 261 -1.92 -6.91 11.12
CA ARG A 261 -3.19 -6.25 11.49
C ARG A 261 -3.19 -4.76 11.11
N SER A 262 -2.12 -4.03 11.44
CA SER A 262 -1.97 -2.62 11.09
C SER A 262 -1.91 -2.38 9.59
N LEU A 263 -1.26 -3.27 8.83
CA LEU A 263 -1.27 -3.23 7.37
C LEU A 263 -2.69 -3.43 6.82
N LEU A 264 -3.42 -4.43 7.31
CA LEU A 264 -4.81 -4.68 6.90
C LEU A 264 -5.69 -3.46 7.22
N LYS A 265 -5.66 -2.96 8.45
CA LYS A 265 -6.38 -1.74 8.85
C LYS A 265 -6.05 -0.55 7.96
N THR A 266 -4.79 -0.40 7.59
CA THR A 266 -4.33 0.64 6.66
C THR A 266 -4.94 0.46 5.26
N VAL A 267 -4.96 -0.76 4.73
CA VAL A 267 -5.57 -1.08 3.43
C VAL A 267 -7.08 -0.84 3.47
N MET A 268 -7.75 -1.28 4.52
CA MET A 268 -9.20 -1.13 4.70
C MET A 268 -9.63 0.32 4.87
N ASN A 269 -8.76 1.21 5.35
CA ASN A 269 -9.03 2.63 5.58
C ASN A 269 -8.18 3.55 4.68
N LEU A 270 -7.67 3.03 3.57
CA LEU A 270 -6.67 3.73 2.76
C LEU A 270 -7.19 5.07 2.27
N LYS A 271 -6.50 6.15 2.64
CA LYS A 271 -6.81 7.49 2.15
C LYS A 271 -5.73 7.99 1.22
N ARG A 272 -6.11 8.89 0.32
CA ARG A 272 -5.17 9.57 -0.55
C ARG A 272 -5.45 11.06 -0.60
N THR A 273 -4.59 11.80 0.09
CA THR A 273 -4.56 13.25 -0.03
C THR A 273 -3.78 13.65 -1.29
N ILE A 274 -4.44 14.30 -2.24
CA ILE A 274 -3.84 14.77 -3.48
C ILE A 274 -4.42 16.12 -3.89
N LYS A 275 -3.56 17.13 -4.09
CA LYS A 275 -3.93 18.48 -4.57
C LYS A 275 -5.19 19.06 -3.88
N ALA A 276 -5.20 19.04 -2.55
CA ALA A 276 -6.31 19.50 -1.70
C ALA A 276 -7.61 18.68 -1.75
N ARG A 277 -7.61 17.53 -2.43
CA ARG A 277 -8.64 16.49 -2.28
C ARG A 277 -8.17 15.42 -1.32
N ASN A 278 -9.14 14.75 -0.70
CA ASN A 278 -8.89 13.56 0.09
C ASN A 278 -9.81 12.46 -0.43
N GLU A 279 -9.23 11.52 -1.18
CA GLU A 279 -9.95 10.42 -1.80
C GLU A 279 -9.99 9.23 -0.85
N ASP A 280 -11.13 8.57 -0.78
CA ASP A 280 -11.32 7.34 -0.02
C ASP A 280 -11.05 6.14 -0.92
N LEU A 281 -9.97 5.40 -0.65
CA LEU A 281 -9.57 4.22 -1.41
C LEU A 281 -9.86 2.92 -0.66
N SER A 282 -10.75 2.98 0.34
CA SER A 282 -11.20 1.79 1.06
C SER A 282 -11.83 0.79 0.07
N PRO A 283 -11.55 -0.51 0.21
CA PRO A 283 -12.07 -1.51 -0.70
C PRO A 283 -13.60 -1.51 -0.75
N LYS A 284 -14.15 -1.76 -1.93
CA LYS A 284 -15.57 -2.05 -2.18
C LYS A 284 -15.82 -3.52 -2.46
N LEU A 285 -14.82 -4.19 -3.02
CA LEU A 285 -14.76 -5.63 -3.17
C LEU A 285 -13.33 -6.08 -2.85
N LEU A 286 -13.19 -7.17 -2.10
CA LEU A 286 -11.92 -7.77 -1.76
C LEU A 286 -12.02 -9.29 -1.91
N VAL A 287 -11.20 -9.88 -2.76
CA VAL A 287 -10.97 -11.33 -2.76
C VAL A 287 -9.70 -11.59 -1.95
N LEU A 288 -9.86 -12.28 -0.83
CA LEU A 288 -8.79 -12.52 0.15
C LEU A 288 -8.49 -14.01 0.24
N GLY A 289 -7.24 -14.37 -0.05
CA GLY A 289 -6.74 -15.74 0.04
C GLY A 289 -5.68 -15.89 1.12
N LEU A 290 -5.80 -16.94 1.93
CA LEU A 290 -4.85 -17.35 2.97
C LEU A 290 -4.23 -18.68 2.58
N TYR A 291 -2.91 -18.70 2.45
CA TYR A 291 -2.16 -19.85 1.98
C TYR A 291 -1.03 -20.17 2.95
N ARG A 292 -0.93 -21.43 3.37
CA ARG A 292 0.13 -21.94 4.24
C ARG A 292 0.58 -23.28 3.71
N ASP A 293 1.87 -23.34 3.39
CA ASP A 293 2.53 -24.50 2.78
C ASP A 293 1.91 -24.93 1.43
N SER A 294 1.32 -23.96 0.72
CA SER A 294 0.73 -24.15 -0.61
C SER A 294 1.03 -22.94 -1.52
N PRO A 295 1.09 -23.12 -2.85
CA PRO A 295 1.20 -22.00 -3.78
C PRO A 295 0.01 -21.06 -3.66
N TYR A 296 0.28 -19.76 -3.47
CA TYR A 296 -0.77 -18.76 -3.43
C TYR A 296 -1.36 -18.51 -4.82
N ARG A 297 -2.62 -18.05 -4.86
CA ARG A 297 -3.31 -17.69 -6.10
C ARG A 297 -3.86 -16.27 -6.02
N THR A 298 -3.85 -15.58 -7.16
CA THR A 298 -4.57 -14.32 -7.37
C THR A 298 -5.80 -14.59 -8.25
N PHE A 299 -6.86 -13.85 -7.97
CA PHE A 299 -8.13 -13.84 -8.66
C PHE A 299 -8.41 -12.50 -9.34
N LYS A 300 -7.42 -11.59 -9.38
CA LYS A 300 -7.53 -10.26 -10.02
C LYS A 300 -8.18 -10.35 -11.41
N ASP A 301 -7.67 -11.19 -12.29
CA ASP A 301 -8.17 -11.29 -13.67
C ASP A 301 -9.57 -11.93 -13.79
N ARG A 302 -10.15 -12.36 -12.66
CA ARG A 302 -11.49 -12.95 -12.59
C ARG A 302 -12.54 -12.00 -12.06
N ILE A 303 -12.15 -10.83 -11.57
CA ILE A 303 -13.07 -9.80 -11.10
C ILE A 303 -13.45 -8.92 -12.28
N ALA A 304 -14.73 -8.86 -12.59
CA ALA A 304 -15.29 -8.02 -13.63
C ALA A 304 -16.30 -7.03 -13.05
N LEU A 305 -16.30 -5.80 -13.55
CA LEU A 305 -17.37 -4.82 -13.36
C LEU A 305 -18.37 -5.03 -14.50
N LEU A 306 -19.59 -5.45 -14.17
CA LEU A 306 -20.65 -5.72 -15.14
C LEU A 306 -21.49 -4.48 -15.43
N ASP A 307 -21.84 -3.72 -14.39
CA ASP A 307 -22.59 -2.48 -14.49
C ASP A 307 -22.20 -1.52 -13.35
N GLU A 308 -22.28 -0.21 -13.58
CA GLU A 308 -22.10 0.82 -12.55
C GLU A 308 -23.42 1.21 -11.87
N TYR A 309 -24.55 0.86 -12.49
CA TYR A 309 -25.89 1.17 -12.01
C TYR A 309 -26.73 -0.10 -11.90
N THR A 310 -27.66 -0.13 -10.94
CA THR A 310 -28.72 -1.14 -10.89
C THR A 310 -30.04 -0.44 -11.18
N GLU A 311 -30.81 -0.98 -12.11
CA GLU A 311 -32.15 -0.50 -12.43
C GLU A 311 -33.19 -1.39 -11.74
N GLU A 312 -33.94 -0.84 -10.79
CA GLU A 312 -35.06 -1.53 -10.15
C GLU A 312 -36.37 -1.01 -10.77
N GLU A 313 -37.16 -1.90 -11.35
CA GLU A 313 -38.51 -1.60 -11.84
C GLU A 313 -39.54 -2.17 -10.87
N TYR A 314 -40.42 -1.32 -10.34
CA TYR A 314 -41.54 -1.75 -9.50
C TYR A 314 -42.79 -0.92 -9.77
N ASP A 315 -43.94 -1.52 -9.52
CA ASP A 315 -45.24 -0.87 -9.65
C ASP A 315 -45.71 -0.36 -8.28
N GLU A 316 -45.83 0.97 -8.13
CA GLU A 316 -46.51 1.59 -6.99
C GLU A 316 -48.02 1.54 -7.24
N ILE A 317 -48.76 0.80 -6.41
CA ILE A 317 -50.23 0.73 -6.48
C ILE A 317 -50.81 1.65 -5.41
N GLU A 318 -51.39 2.77 -5.83
CA GLU A 318 -52.20 3.63 -4.98
C GLU A 318 -53.67 3.24 -5.10
N GLU A 319 -54.27 2.77 -3.99
CA GLU A 319 -55.70 2.51 -3.89
C GLU A 319 -56.42 3.69 -3.25
N GLN A 320 -57.42 4.25 -3.95
CA GLN A 320 -58.34 5.24 -3.39
C GLN A 320 -59.78 4.72 -3.46
N GLU A 321 -60.42 4.60 -2.30
CA GLU A 321 -61.86 4.35 -2.22
C GLU A 321 -62.63 5.67 -2.42
N THR A 322 -63.55 5.67 -3.39
CA THR A 322 -64.44 6.80 -3.65
C THR A 322 -65.89 6.33 -3.63
N ASP A 323 -66.82 7.28 -3.50
CA ASP A 323 -68.27 7.05 -3.40
C ASP A 323 -68.88 6.28 -4.59
N LYS A 324 -68.14 6.09 -5.68
CA LYS A 324 -68.55 5.37 -6.91
C LYS A 324 -67.75 4.11 -7.22
N GLY A 325 -66.83 3.70 -6.34
CA GLY A 325 -66.01 2.49 -6.49
C GLY A 325 -64.53 2.70 -6.14
N ARG A 326 -63.73 1.64 -6.30
CA ARG A 326 -62.27 1.66 -6.10
C ARG A 326 -61.55 2.15 -7.35
N ILE A 327 -60.68 3.14 -7.18
CA ILE A 327 -59.74 3.58 -8.21
C ILE A 327 -58.36 3.00 -7.85
N LEU A 328 -57.82 2.17 -8.74
CA LEU A 328 -56.46 1.64 -8.68
C LEU A 328 -55.58 2.48 -9.61
N ARG A 329 -54.59 3.16 -9.05
CA ARG A 329 -53.55 3.84 -9.83
C ARG A 329 -52.27 3.02 -9.73
N VAL A 330 -51.93 2.35 -10.84
CA VAL A 330 -50.65 1.66 -10.97
C VAL A 330 -49.66 2.63 -11.59
N LYS A 331 -48.58 2.93 -10.89
CA LYS A 331 -47.49 3.78 -11.36
C LYS A 331 -46.24 2.91 -11.50
N HIS A 332 -45.85 2.69 -12.75
CA HIS A 332 -44.60 2.03 -13.06
C HIS A 332 -43.43 2.97 -12.73
N VAL A 333 -42.55 2.57 -11.82
CA VAL A 333 -41.39 3.36 -11.38
C VAL A 333 -40.13 2.58 -11.71
N THR A 334 -39.27 3.17 -12.54
CA THR A 334 -37.89 2.72 -12.75
C THR A 334 -36.98 3.56 -11.86
N ASN A 335 -36.34 2.93 -10.89
CA ASN A 335 -35.35 3.56 -10.02
C ASN A 335 -33.94 3.11 -10.42
N LYS A 336 -33.16 4.01 -11.01
CA LYS A 336 -31.73 3.75 -11.26
C LYS A 336 -30.95 4.14 -10.01
N GLN A 337 -30.48 3.15 -9.28
CA GLN A 337 -29.58 3.35 -8.15
C GLN A 337 -28.13 3.14 -8.61
N ARG A 338 -27.21 3.97 -8.12
CA ARG A 338 -25.76 3.81 -8.38
C ARG A 338 -25.21 2.69 -7.48
N LYS A 339 -25.64 1.46 -7.77
CA LYS A 339 -25.19 0.23 -7.10
C LYS A 339 -24.47 -0.61 -8.16
N PRO A 340 -23.13 -0.60 -8.19
CA PRO A 340 -22.36 -1.32 -9.19
C PRO A 340 -22.48 -2.84 -8.98
N VAL A 341 -22.50 -3.58 -10.08
CA VAL A 341 -22.59 -5.04 -10.10
C VAL A 341 -21.24 -5.61 -10.51
N PHE A 342 -20.67 -6.45 -9.64
CA PHE A 342 -19.43 -7.17 -9.89
C PHE A 342 -19.69 -8.66 -10.08
N GLU A 343 -18.78 -9.34 -10.77
CA GLU A 343 -18.71 -10.79 -10.85
C GLU A 343 -17.29 -11.25 -10.52
N VAL A 344 -17.17 -12.35 -9.78
CA VAL A 344 -15.90 -13.07 -9.61
C VAL A 344 -16.01 -14.45 -10.25
N SER A 345 -15.46 -14.57 -11.45
CA SER A 345 -15.58 -15.77 -12.27
C SER A 345 -14.76 -16.96 -11.72
N GLY A 346 -15.34 -18.17 -11.77
CA GLY A 346 -14.63 -19.42 -11.46
C GLY A 346 -14.10 -19.52 -10.02
N LEU A 347 -14.73 -18.81 -9.08
CA LEU A 347 -14.45 -18.88 -7.65
C LEU A 347 -15.75 -19.24 -6.92
N ASP A 348 -15.77 -20.42 -6.31
CA ASP A 348 -16.82 -20.83 -5.39
C ASP A 348 -16.30 -20.60 -3.97
N ALA A 349 -16.55 -19.41 -3.44
CA ALA A 349 -16.07 -18.96 -2.14
C ALA A 349 -17.19 -18.33 -1.34
N GLU A 350 -17.07 -18.40 -0.02
CA GLU A 350 -17.97 -17.72 0.89
C GLU A 350 -17.91 -16.20 0.69
N THR A 351 -19.07 -15.55 0.78
CA THR A 351 -19.14 -14.09 0.78
C THR A 351 -19.37 -13.61 2.20
N MET A 352 -18.55 -12.69 2.65
CA MET A 352 -18.52 -12.16 4.01
C MET A 352 -18.60 -10.63 3.98
N GLU A 353 -18.92 -10.03 5.12
CA GLU A 353 -18.96 -8.57 5.25
C GLU A 353 -17.54 -8.03 5.41
N MET A 354 -17.31 -6.80 4.94
CA MET A 354 -15.99 -6.16 4.98
C MET A 354 -15.40 -6.05 6.40
N ASP A 355 -16.24 -6.05 7.43
CA ASP A 355 -15.84 -5.99 8.84
C ASP A 355 -15.19 -7.31 9.33
N ASP A 356 -15.47 -8.44 8.68
CA ASP A 356 -14.98 -9.77 9.08
C ASP A 356 -13.56 -10.06 8.55
N VAL A 357 -12.95 -9.11 7.81
CA VAL A 357 -11.62 -9.28 7.19
C VAL A 357 -10.54 -9.59 8.22
N GLU A 358 -10.54 -8.89 9.36
CA GLU A 358 -9.54 -9.11 10.41
C GLU A 358 -9.66 -10.51 11.01
N GLU A 359 -10.90 -10.94 11.34
CA GLU A 359 -11.17 -12.28 11.88
C GLU A 359 -10.74 -13.37 10.89
N PHE A 360 -11.02 -13.18 9.60
CA PHE A 360 -10.61 -14.14 8.58
C PHE A 360 -9.09 -14.29 8.53
N VAL A 361 -8.33 -13.18 8.55
CA VAL A 361 -6.86 -13.24 8.49
C VAL A 361 -6.25 -13.93 9.70
N GLU A 362 -6.87 -13.89 10.89
CA GLU A 362 -6.32 -14.58 12.08
C GLU A 362 -6.06 -16.07 11.86
N LYS A 363 -6.80 -16.72 10.95
CA LYS A 363 -6.60 -18.12 10.56
C LYS A 363 -5.17 -18.41 10.07
N ILE A 364 -4.48 -17.42 9.46
CA ILE A 364 -3.11 -17.59 8.95
C ILE A 364 -2.09 -17.86 10.07
N PHE A 365 -2.39 -17.46 11.30
CA PHE A 365 -1.51 -17.63 12.46
C PHE A 365 -1.73 -18.95 13.22
N GLY A 366 -2.70 -19.77 12.81
CA GLY A 366 -2.91 -21.09 13.41
C GLY A 366 -1.83 -22.11 13.01
N GLU A 367 -2.13 -23.39 13.19
CA GLU A 367 -1.28 -24.54 12.80
C GLU A 367 -1.91 -25.40 11.69
N GLY A 368 -1.11 -26.16 10.94
CA GLY A 368 -1.56 -27.07 9.86
C GLY A 368 -1.28 -26.59 8.43
N GLU A 369 -1.91 -27.17 7.42
CA GLU A 369 -1.99 -26.60 6.06
C GLU A 369 -3.18 -25.62 5.98
N LEU A 370 -3.13 -24.61 5.12
CA LEU A 370 -4.26 -23.68 4.91
C LEU A 370 -4.29 -23.24 3.45
N SER A 371 -5.47 -23.29 2.82
CA SER A 371 -5.71 -22.76 1.48
C SER A 371 -7.17 -22.33 1.40
N GLU A 372 -7.49 -21.20 2.04
CA GLU A 372 -8.85 -20.65 2.10
C GLU A 372 -8.94 -19.36 1.29
N VAL A 373 -10.08 -19.14 0.63
CA VAL A 373 -10.37 -17.92 -0.11
C VAL A 373 -11.79 -17.49 0.23
N ALA A 374 -11.97 -16.21 0.52
CA ALA A 374 -13.27 -15.58 0.75
C ALA A 374 -13.40 -14.29 -0.05
N VAL A 375 -14.65 -13.90 -0.33
CA VAL A 375 -14.99 -12.66 -1.02
C VAL A 375 -15.67 -11.71 -0.04
N PHE A 376 -15.12 -10.52 0.14
CA PHE A 376 -15.61 -9.50 1.05
C PHE A 376 -16.23 -8.37 0.24
N THR A 377 -17.44 -7.96 0.60
CA THR A 377 -18.21 -6.96 -0.15
C THR A 377 -18.63 -5.80 0.74
N ASP A 378 -18.61 -4.58 0.19
CA ASP A 378 -19.22 -3.40 0.79
C ASP A 378 -20.73 -3.37 0.46
N PRO A 379 -21.62 -3.01 1.39
CA PRO A 379 -23.07 -2.96 1.14
C PRO A 379 -23.48 -2.07 -0.05
N ALA A 380 -22.62 -1.14 -0.47
CA ALA A 380 -22.86 -0.27 -1.61
C ALA A 380 -22.70 -0.97 -2.97
N ILE A 381 -22.26 -2.23 -3.03
CA ILE A 381 -22.10 -2.98 -4.28
C ILE A 381 -23.01 -4.22 -4.33
N GLU A 382 -23.16 -4.79 -5.52
CA GLU A 382 -23.79 -6.09 -5.72
C GLU A 382 -22.78 -7.08 -6.30
N LEU A 383 -22.80 -8.31 -5.81
CA LEU A 383 -21.98 -9.39 -6.32
C LEU A 383 -22.86 -10.43 -7.01
N LYS A 384 -22.80 -10.48 -8.34
CA LYS A 384 -23.46 -11.52 -9.13
C LYS A 384 -22.65 -12.80 -9.04
N ARG A 385 -23.25 -13.85 -8.46
CA ARG A 385 -22.71 -15.20 -8.52
C ARG A 385 -23.15 -15.85 -9.82
N ASN A 386 -22.23 -16.57 -10.47
CA ASN A 386 -22.63 -17.48 -11.53
C ASN A 386 -23.57 -18.53 -10.93
N SER A 387 -24.87 -18.38 -11.17
CA SER A 387 -25.82 -19.49 -11.13
C SER A 387 -25.35 -20.41 -12.24
N GLY A 388 -24.63 -21.48 -11.89
CA GLY A 388 -24.39 -22.53 -12.87
C GLY A 388 -25.74 -23.12 -13.27
N ASP A 389 -26.18 -22.80 -14.49
CA ASP A 389 -27.13 -23.59 -15.26
C ASP A 389 -26.40 -24.23 -16.44
#